data_AF-A0A952YL07-F1
#
_entry.id   AF-A0A952YL07-F1
#
_cell.length_a   1.000
_cell.length_b   1.000
_cell.length_c   1.000
_cell.angle_alpha   90.00
_cell.angle_beta   90.00
_cell.angle_gamma   90.00
#
_symmetry.space_group_name_H-M   'P 1'
#
loop_
_entity.id
_entity.type
_entity.pdbx_description
1 polymer ?
#
loop_
_entity_poly.entity_id
_entity_poly.type
_entity_poly.pdbx_seq_one_letter_code
_entity_poly.pdbx_strand_id
1 'polypeptide(L)'
;MNRLIPLVAVLITRDAMTILPRDLPEHELPIAQAVFGEDNVEVKGPVDGETVKLDVTQEADRLAGKYGADALEKAYGTNFKGAITKACGSLGELAPDDGDETPSKPLAEMTKAELVAHAEAEGIAIDPDASKAKILEAIRAAA
;
A
#
# COMPACT_ATOMS: atom_id res chain seq x y z
N MET A 1 8.37 -1.88 -0.09
CA MET A 1 7.51 -2.47 -1.15
C MET A 1 6.07 -2.30 -0.70
N ASN A 2 5.27 -1.56 -1.47
CA ASN A 2 3.91 -1.24 -1.06
C ASN A 2 2.92 -2.33 -1.50
N ARG A 3 1.99 -2.68 -0.61
CA ARG A 3 0.90 -3.63 -0.89
C ARG A 3 -0.44 -3.10 -0.41
N LEU A 4 -1.49 -3.45 -1.13
CA LEU A 4 -2.88 -3.24 -0.73
C LEU A 4 -3.32 -4.46 0.08
N ILE A 5 -3.55 -4.27 1.38
CA ILE A 5 -3.95 -5.32 2.30
C ILE A 5 -5.44 -5.18 2.61
N PRO A 6 -6.25 -6.23 2.48
CA PRO A 6 -7.67 -6.18 2.82
C PRO A 6 -7.89 -5.89 4.31
N LEU A 7 -8.95 -5.15 4.60
CA LEU A 7 -9.44 -4.95 5.96
C LEU A 7 -10.41 -6.05 6.36
N VAL A 8 -10.36 -6.44 7.63
CA VAL A 8 -11.30 -7.34 8.28
C VAL A 8 -11.98 -6.61 9.43
N ALA A 9 -13.30 -6.72 9.51
CA ALA A 9 -14.08 -6.20 10.61
C ALA A 9 -14.02 -7.18 11.79
N VAL A 10 -13.70 -6.66 12.98
CA VAL A 10 -13.67 -7.41 14.23
C VAL A 10 -14.45 -6.71 15.32
N LEU A 11 -15.02 -7.50 16.24
CA LEU A 11 -15.50 -7.01 17.53
C LEU A 11 -14.53 -7.47 18.62
N ILE A 12 -13.98 -6.50 19.35
CA ILE A 12 -13.07 -6.76 20.46
C ILE A 12 -13.84 -6.56 21.77
N THR A 13 -14.01 -7.64 22.53
CA THR A 13 -14.57 -7.61 23.88
C THR A 13 -13.47 -7.20 24.85
N ARG A 14 -13.54 -5.99 25.41
CA ARG A 14 -12.56 -5.50 26.38
C ARG A 14 -12.90 -5.95 27.80
N ASP A 15 -14.19 -5.94 28.12
CA ASP A 15 -14.75 -6.35 29.40
C ASP A 15 -16.23 -6.71 29.22
N ALA A 16 -16.90 -7.14 30.30
CA ALA A 16 -18.27 -7.63 30.26
C ALA A 16 -19.30 -6.63 29.70
N MET A 17 -19.00 -5.33 29.68
CA MET A 17 -19.91 -4.28 29.23
C MET A 17 -19.40 -3.53 28.00
N THR A 18 -18.19 -3.83 27.51
CA THR A 18 -17.51 -3.03 26.49
C THR A 18 -17.09 -3.89 25.31
N ILE A 19 -17.78 -3.68 24.17
CA ILE A 19 -17.43 -4.25 22.87
C ILE A 19 -17.00 -3.12 21.94
N LEU A 20 -15.83 -3.28 21.31
CA LEU A 20 -15.22 -2.28 20.43
C LEU A 20 -15.21 -2.81 18.99
N PRO A 21 -16.02 -2.25 18.08
CA PRO A 21 -15.89 -2.55 16.65
C PRO A 21 -14.61 -1.91 16.11
N ARG A 22 -13.86 -2.67 15.31
CA ARG A 22 -12.62 -2.23 14.66
C ARG A 22 -12.47 -2.87 13.30
N ASP A 23 -11.99 -2.08 12.35
CA ASP A 23 -11.47 -2.59 11.08
C ASP A 23 -9.95 -2.57 11.16
N LEU A 24 -9.34 -3.71 10.83
CA LEU A 24 -7.90 -3.87 10.87
C LEU A 24 -7.40 -4.61 9.63
N PRO A 25 -6.15 -4.35 9.18
CA PRO A 25 -5.55 -5.12 8.11
C PRO A 25 -5.49 -6.59 8.50
N GLU A 26 -5.82 -7.49 7.58
CA GLU A 26 -6.01 -8.92 7.91
C GLU A 26 -4.79 -9.56 8.61
N HIS A 27 -3.57 -9.15 8.26
CA HIS A 27 -2.35 -9.62 8.94
C HIS A 27 -2.18 -9.11 10.38
N GLU A 28 -2.96 -8.13 10.83
CA GLU A 28 -2.97 -7.67 12.22
C GLU A 28 -3.85 -8.56 13.13
N LEU A 29 -4.70 -9.43 12.57
CA LEU A 29 -5.62 -10.25 13.34
C LEU A 29 -4.93 -11.15 14.40
N PRO A 30 -3.84 -11.88 14.09
CA PRO A 30 -3.12 -12.67 15.10
C PRO A 30 -2.55 -11.81 16.24
N ILE A 31 -2.21 -10.55 15.96
CA ILE A 31 -1.70 -9.60 16.96
C ILE A 31 -2.85 -9.15 17.87
N ALA A 32 -4.02 -8.85 17.30
CA ALA A 32 -5.21 -8.52 18.08
C ALA A 32 -5.57 -9.68 19.03
N GLN A 33 -5.56 -10.91 18.54
CA GLN A 33 -5.81 -12.11 19.37
C GLN A 33 -4.73 -12.30 20.45
N ALA A 34 -3.46 -12.01 20.14
CA ALA A 34 -2.38 -12.06 21.12
C ALA A 34 -2.54 -11.02 22.25
N VAL A 35 -3.04 -9.83 21.93
CA VAL A 35 -3.22 -8.70 22.86
C VAL A 35 -4.49 -8.85 23.70
N PHE A 36 -5.62 -9.15 23.07
CA PHE A 36 -6.93 -9.16 23.75
C PHE A 36 -7.36 -10.56 24.22
N GLY A 37 -6.75 -11.62 23.70
CA GLY A 37 -7.17 -13.01 23.88
C GLY A 37 -8.05 -13.47 22.72
N GLU A 38 -7.86 -14.72 22.28
CA GLU A 38 -8.56 -15.29 21.11
C GLU A 38 -10.09 -15.25 21.28
N ASP A 39 -10.58 -15.64 22.46
CA ASP A 39 -12.02 -15.62 22.79
C ASP A 39 -12.63 -14.21 22.84
N ASN A 40 -11.79 -13.18 22.92
CA ASN A 40 -12.21 -11.79 23.00
C ASN A 40 -12.20 -11.08 21.65
N VAL A 41 -11.80 -11.76 20.57
CA VAL A 41 -11.75 -11.20 19.21
C VAL A 41 -12.70 -11.98 18.31
N GLU A 42 -13.84 -11.39 17.98
CA GLU A 42 -14.79 -11.97 17.04
C GLU A 42 -14.59 -11.39 15.64
N VAL A 43 -14.34 -12.26 14.66
CA VAL A 43 -14.16 -11.86 13.25
C VAL A 43 -15.52 -11.82 12.55
N LYS A 44 -15.91 -10.66 12.02
CA LYS A 44 -17.17 -10.48 11.28
C LYS A 44 -17.04 -10.73 9.78
N GLY A 45 -15.80 -10.72 9.26
CA GLY A 45 -15.50 -10.98 7.86
C GLY A 45 -14.78 -9.81 7.20
N PRO A 46 -14.48 -9.91 5.89
CA PRO A 46 -13.85 -8.84 5.14
C PRO A 46 -14.72 -7.60 5.11
N VAL A 47 -14.09 -6.43 5.08
CA VAL A 47 -14.76 -5.17 4.78
C VAL A 47 -14.76 -5.00 3.27
N ASP A 48 -15.94 -5.07 2.65
CA ASP A 48 -16.09 -5.17 1.19
C ASP A 48 -15.40 -4.01 0.45
N GLY A 49 -14.40 -4.36 -0.38
CA GLY A 49 -13.67 -3.42 -1.22
C GLY A 49 -12.67 -2.52 -0.46
N GLU A 50 -12.52 -2.70 0.85
CA GLU A 50 -11.60 -1.88 1.63
C GLU A 50 -10.23 -2.52 1.78
N THR A 51 -9.21 -1.77 1.35
CA THR A 51 -7.80 -2.13 1.50
C THR A 51 -7.03 -0.95 2.08
N VAL A 52 -5.90 -1.26 2.72
CA VAL A 52 -4.93 -0.25 3.14
C VAL A 52 -3.63 -0.44 2.38
N LYS A 53 -3.07 0.66 1.88
CA LYS A 53 -1.73 0.68 1.30
C LYS A 53 -0.69 0.69 2.43
N LEU A 54 0.16 -0.33 2.48
CA LEU A 54 1.19 -0.48 3.50
C LEU A 54 2.55 -0.73 2.88
N ASP A 55 3.59 -0.11 3.44
CA ASP A 55 4.97 -0.47 3.13
C ASP A 55 5.39 -1.70 3.95
N VAL A 56 5.42 -2.85 3.28
CA VAL A 56 5.79 -4.13 3.89
C VAL A 56 7.19 -4.11 4.48
N THR A 57 8.10 -3.28 3.97
CA THR A 57 9.48 -3.22 4.49
C THR A 57 9.62 -2.55 5.84
N GLN A 58 8.65 -1.72 6.24
CA GLN A 58 8.62 -1.03 7.53
C GLN A 58 7.49 -1.54 8.44
N GLU A 59 6.69 -2.48 7.95
CA GLU A 59 5.46 -2.91 8.60
C GLU A 59 5.69 -3.53 9.98
N ALA A 60 6.71 -4.38 10.11
CA ALA A 60 7.04 -4.99 11.39
C ALA A 60 7.44 -3.94 12.44
N ASP A 61 8.15 -2.89 12.04
CA ASP A 61 8.57 -1.81 12.94
C ASP A 61 7.38 -0.90 13.31
N ARG A 62 6.48 -0.62 12.35
CA ARG A 62 5.20 0.06 12.59
C ARG A 62 4.37 -0.67 13.64
N LEU A 63 4.22 -1.99 13.47
CA LEU A 63 3.44 -2.82 14.39
C LEU A 63 4.11 -2.94 15.76
N ALA A 64 5.44 -2.96 15.82
CA ALA A 64 6.18 -2.99 17.07
C ALA A 64 5.96 -1.70 17.86
N GLY A 65 5.91 -0.54 17.18
CA GLY A 65 5.56 0.74 17.80
C GLY A 65 4.11 0.80 18.31
N LYS A 66 3.17 0.13 17.63
CA LYS A 66 1.74 0.13 17.98
C LYS A 66 1.37 -0.86 19.09
N TYR A 67 1.91 -2.08 19.04
CA TYR A 67 1.49 -3.20 19.89
C TYR A 67 2.60 -3.69 20.85
N GLY A 68 3.85 -3.29 20.62
CA GLY A 68 5.01 -3.82 21.33
C GLY A 68 5.57 -5.11 20.72
N ALA A 69 6.86 -5.35 20.96
CA ALA A 69 7.55 -6.54 20.46
C ALA A 69 6.98 -7.84 21.05
N ASP A 70 6.62 -7.84 22.33
CA ASP A 70 6.08 -9.02 23.02
C ASP A 70 4.79 -9.55 22.36
N ALA A 71 3.91 -8.63 21.94
CA ALA A 71 2.67 -8.99 21.25
C ALA A 71 2.94 -9.59 19.87
N LEU A 72 3.92 -9.05 19.14
CA LEU A 72 4.34 -9.58 17.84
C LEU A 72 4.98 -10.95 17.97
N GLU A 73 5.82 -11.13 18.98
CA GLU A 73 6.50 -12.40 19.22
C GLU A 73 5.50 -13.49 19.64
N LYS A 74 4.48 -13.14 20.42
CA LYS A 74 3.37 -14.04 20.75
C LYS A 74 2.52 -14.40 19.52
N ALA A 75 2.29 -13.45 18.62
CA ALA A 75 1.45 -13.66 17.42
C ALA A 75 2.17 -14.41 16.29
N TYR A 76 3.44 -14.10 16.05
CA TYR A 76 4.20 -14.52 14.87
C TYR A 76 5.50 -15.29 15.19
N GLY A 77 5.83 -15.44 16.48
CA GLY A 77 7.06 -16.08 16.95
C GLY A 77 8.27 -15.14 16.95
N THR A 78 9.42 -15.69 17.36
CA THR A 78 10.70 -14.97 17.50
C THR A 78 11.22 -14.34 16.20
N ASN A 79 10.76 -14.83 15.05
CA ASN A 79 11.08 -14.27 13.73
C ASN A 79 9.89 -13.46 13.15
N PHE A 80 9.22 -12.68 13.99
CA PHE A 80 8.01 -11.95 13.58
C PHE A 80 8.23 -11.04 12.35
N LYS A 81 9.43 -10.44 12.19
CA LYS A 81 9.72 -9.57 11.03
C LYS A 81 9.55 -10.29 9.69
N GLY A 82 10.13 -11.49 9.57
CA GLY A 82 10.00 -12.30 8.36
C GLY A 82 8.59 -12.86 8.18
N ALA A 83 7.94 -13.25 9.28
CA ALA A 83 6.59 -13.80 9.24
C ALA A 83 5.54 -12.75 8.80
N ILE A 84 5.63 -11.52 9.31
CA ILE A 84 4.78 -10.40 8.91
C ILE A 84 5.00 -10.05 7.44
N THR A 85 6.25 -9.96 6.99
CA THR A 85 6.58 -9.73 5.57
C THR A 85 5.92 -10.78 4.67
N LYS A 86 5.96 -12.06 5.07
CA LYS A 86 5.32 -13.15 4.35
C LYS A 86 3.79 -13.08 4.40
N ALA A 87 3.20 -12.72 5.54
CA ALA A 87 1.77 -12.57 5.71
C ALA A 87 1.22 -11.45 4.80
N CYS A 88 1.82 -10.26 4.87
CA CYS A 88 1.48 -9.16 3.96
C CYS A 88 1.72 -9.54 2.48
N GLY A 89 2.75 -10.35 2.21
CA GLY A 89 3.04 -10.85 0.88
C GLY A 89 2.04 -11.87 0.31
N SER A 90 1.33 -12.59 1.18
CA SER A 90 0.36 -13.61 0.80
C SER A 90 -1.06 -13.05 0.71
N LEU A 91 -1.36 -12.05 1.56
CA LEU A 91 -2.68 -11.40 1.64
C LEU A 91 -2.80 -10.19 0.71
N GLY A 92 -1.70 -9.49 0.48
CA GLY A 92 -1.72 -8.23 -0.24
C GLY A 92 -1.46 -8.37 -1.73
N GLU A 93 -2.23 -7.63 -2.51
CA GLU A 93 -1.88 -7.35 -3.90
C GLU A 93 -0.77 -6.29 -3.96
N LEU A 94 0.08 -6.36 -4.99
CA LEU A 94 1.03 -5.28 -5.26
C LEU A 94 0.25 -3.99 -5.38
N ALA A 95 0.55 -3.01 -4.53
CA ALA A 95 -0.05 -1.70 -4.72
C ALA A 95 0.45 -1.17 -6.06
N PRO A 96 -0.42 -0.52 -6.87
CA PRO A 96 0.08 0.30 -7.96
C PRO A 96 1.14 1.22 -7.36
N ASP A 97 2.28 1.27 -8.03
CA ASP A 97 3.37 2.14 -7.64
C ASP A 97 2.83 3.56 -7.70
N ASP A 98 2.70 4.22 -6.54
CA ASP A 98 2.36 5.66 -6.51
C ASP A 98 3.65 6.47 -6.76
N GLY A 99 4.53 5.93 -7.62
CA GLY A 99 5.67 6.63 -8.16
C GLY A 99 5.18 7.45 -9.33
N ASP A 100 4.82 8.70 -9.05
CA ASP A 100 4.41 9.74 -9.99
C ASP A 100 3.25 9.39 -10.94
N GLU A 101 2.28 10.29 -11.02
CA GLU A 101 1.45 10.44 -12.22
C GLU A 101 2.33 10.87 -13.41
N THR A 102 3.16 9.99 -13.93
CA THR A 102 3.43 9.98 -15.36
C THR A 102 2.71 8.77 -15.93
N PRO A 103 1.59 8.96 -16.66
CA PRO A 103 1.10 7.88 -17.48
C PRO A 103 2.21 7.56 -18.47
N SER A 104 2.98 6.49 -18.21
CA SER A 104 3.84 5.84 -19.19
C SER A 104 2.97 5.15 -20.25
N LYS A 105 2.05 5.93 -20.85
CA LYS A 105 1.79 5.78 -22.27
C LYS A 105 3.15 5.92 -22.94
N PRO A 106 3.56 5.01 -23.82
CA PRO A 106 4.73 5.23 -24.65
C PRO A 106 4.61 6.64 -25.26
N LEU A 107 5.69 7.43 -25.31
CA LEU A 107 5.68 8.78 -25.93
C LEU A 107 4.95 8.78 -27.29
N ALA A 108 5.00 7.65 -28.01
CA ALA A 108 4.31 7.42 -29.29
C ALA A 108 2.77 7.51 -29.21
N GLU A 109 2.16 7.18 -28.08
CA GLU A 109 0.71 7.15 -27.85
C GLU A 109 0.16 8.44 -27.23
N MET A 110 1.04 9.29 -26.68
CA MET A 110 0.65 10.60 -26.13
C MET A 110 0.13 11.53 -27.23
N THR A 111 -0.91 12.29 -26.93
CA THR A 111 -1.41 13.36 -27.78
C THR A 111 -0.39 14.50 -27.86
N LYS A 112 -0.53 15.38 -28.86
CA LYS A 112 0.38 16.54 -29.02
C LYS A 112 0.43 17.41 -27.75
N ALA A 113 -0.70 17.60 -27.07
CA ALA A 113 -0.77 18.39 -25.85
C ALA A 113 -0.05 17.72 -24.67
N GLU A 114 -0.20 16.40 -24.50
CA GLU A 114 0.47 15.64 -23.44
C GLU A 114 2.00 15.64 -23.62
N LEU A 115 2.50 15.57 -24.86
CA LEU A 115 3.95 15.67 -25.13
C LEU A 115 4.52 17.05 -24.83
N VAL A 116 3.74 18.12 -25.07
CA VAL A 116 4.18 19.48 -24.76
C VAL A 116 4.29 19.68 -23.25
N ALA A 117 3.31 19.20 -22.49
CA ALA A 117 3.33 19.25 -21.03
C ALA A 117 4.50 18.45 -20.43
N HIS A 118 4.81 17.29 -21.01
CA HIS A 118 5.95 16.47 -20.57
C HIS A 118 7.30 17.15 -20.83
N ALA A 119 7.48 17.75 -22.01
CA ALA A 119 8.69 18.49 -22.32
C ALA A 119 8.88 19.73 -21.42
N GLU A 120 7.79 20.44 -21.10
CA GLU A 120 7.82 21.58 -20.18
C GLU A 120 8.18 21.15 -18.75
N ALA A 121 7.63 20.03 -18.28
CA ALA A 121 7.96 19.45 -16.98
C ALA A 121 9.43 19.03 -16.87
N GLU A 122 10.02 18.55 -17.98
CA GLU A 122 11.45 18.19 -18.06
C GLU A 122 12.36 19.38 -18.40
N GLY A 123 11.81 20.57 -18.61
CA GLY A 123 12.58 21.78 -18.96
C GLY A 123 13.17 21.77 -20.37
N ILE A 124 12.63 20.94 -21.27
CA ILE A 124 13.07 20.81 -22.66
C ILE A 124 12.40 21.92 -23.50
N ALA A 125 13.21 22.78 -24.11
CA ALA A 125 12.73 23.82 -25.01
C ALA A 125 12.22 23.22 -26.32
N ILE A 126 10.90 23.12 -26.46
CA ILE A 126 10.22 22.65 -27.67
C ILE A 126 9.32 23.75 -28.27
N ASP A 127 9.07 23.66 -29.57
CA ASP A 127 8.10 24.50 -30.27
C ASP A 127 6.69 23.86 -30.18
N PRO A 128 5.71 24.47 -29.49
CA PRO A 128 4.37 23.92 -29.33
C PRO A 128 3.58 23.86 -30.63
N ASP A 129 3.97 24.60 -31.67
CA ASP A 129 3.32 24.57 -32.98
C ASP A 129 3.85 23.45 -33.88
N ALA A 130 4.98 22.84 -33.53
CA ALA A 130 5.56 21.74 -34.29
C ALA A 130 4.65 20.50 -34.34
N SER A 131 4.86 19.65 -35.35
CA SER A 131 4.14 18.38 -35.48
C SER A 131 4.49 17.43 -34.34
N LYS A 132 3.56 16.56 -33.92
CA LYS A 132 3.76 15.51 -32.90
C LYS A 132 5.09 14.75 -33.06
N ALA A 133 5.45 14.39 -34.28
CA ALA A 133 6.70 13.66 -34.56
C ALA A 133 7.96 14.46 -34.19
N LYS A 134 7.98 15.76 -34.47
CA LYS A 134 9.13 16.65 -34.15
C LYS A 134 9.27 16.88 -32.65
N ILE A 135 8.16 17.03 -31.92
CA ILE A 135 8.16 17.17 -30.46
C ILE A 135 8.71 15.89 -29.82
N LEU A 136 8.28 14.74 -30.33
CA LEU A 136 8.72 13.44 -29.84
C LEU A 136 10.21 13.17 -30.13
N GLU A 137 10.71 13.63 -31.28
CA GLU A 137 12.14 13.58 -31.61
C GLU A 137 12.97 14.49 -30.70
N ALA A 138 12.48 15.71 -30.41
CA ALA A 138 13.15 16.62 -29.49
C ALA A 138 13.23 16.08 -28.05
N ILE A 139 12.16 15.46 -27.55
CA ILE A 139 12.15 14.80 -26.23
C ILE A 139 13.15 13.63 -26.20
N ARG A 140 13.17 12.78 -27.25
CA ARG A 140 14.13 11.67 -27.34
C ARG A 140 15.58 12.09 -27.50
N ALA A 141 15.83 13.26 -28.09
CA ALA A 141 17.18 13.80 -28.26
C ALA A 141 17.72 14.47 -26.97
N ALA A 142 16.83 14.80 -26.03
CA ALA A 142 17.16 15.45 -24.76
C ALA A 142 17.24 14.48 -23.57
N ALA A 143 16.67 13.27 -23.69
CA ALA A 143 16.82 12.16 -22.74
C ALA A 143 18.16 11.43 -22.92
#